data_AF-A0A3E4YM06-F1
#
_entry.id   AF-A0A3E4YM06-F1
#
_cell.length_a   1.000
_cell.length_b   1.000
_cell.length_c   1.000
_cell.angle_alpha   90.00
_cell.angle_beta   90.00
_cell.angle_gamma   90.00
#
_symmetry.space_group_name_H-M   'P 1'
#
loop_
_entity.id
_entity.type
_entity.pdbx_description
1 polymer ?
#
loop_
_entity_poly.entity_id
_entity_poly.type
_entity_poly.pdbx_seq_one_letter_code
_entity_poly.pdbx_strand_id
1 'polypeptide(L)'
;MKYFLYEETLWQLFYCKYNSPKNIDIINKFIKLNWTHYTHAEKFNKDKYEAYDGHSITNDEDVYIFYTTDNKAELWQIGSKVTDCQYVIIPNLYHIRKIGELISKI
;
A
#
# COMPACT_ATOMS: atom_id res chain seq x y z
N MET A 1 17.99 -6.15 -0.35
CA MET A 1 17.40 -5.15 -1.28
C MET A 1 17.05 -3.92 -0.47
N LYS A 2 17.10 -2.73 -1.05
CA LYS A 2 16.81 -1.49 -0.29
C LYS A 2 15.43 -0.96 -0.66
N TYR A 3 14.86 -0.11 0.18
CA TYR A 3 13.67 0.66 -0.15
C TYR A 3 13.90 2.15 0.06
N PHE A 4 13.21 2.95 -0.74
CA PHE A 4 13.17 4.40 -0.63
C PHE A 4 11.74 4.84 -0.33
N LEU A 5 11.58 5.82 0.55
CA LEU A 5 10.29 6.42 0.88
C LEU A 5 10.17 7.79 0.23
N TYR A 6 9.00 8.10 -0.29
CA TYR A 6 8.74 9.43 -0.86
C TYR A 6 8.45 10.44 0.25
N GLU A 7 8.95 11.67 0.10
CA GLU A 7 8.78 12.74 1.10
C GLU A 7 7.31 13.15 1.28
N GLU A 8 6.56 13.24 0.18
CA GLU A 8 5.14 13.61 0.18
C GLU A 8 4.30 12.61 -0.59
N THR A 9 3.28 12.05 0.05
CA THR A 9 2.38 11.05 -0.55
C THR A 9 0.94 11.32 -0.18
N LEU A 10 0.09 11.43 -1.19
CA LEU A 10 -1.33 11.73 -1.02
C LEU A 10 -2.13 10.45 -0.80
N TRP A 11 -3.03 10.50 0.17
CA TRP A 11 -4.04 9.47 0.35
C TRP A 11 -5.05 9.52 -0.78
N GLN A 12 -5.33 8.35 -1.34
CA GLN A 12 -6.39 8.11 -2.30
C GLN A 12 -7.53 7.35 -1.60
N LEU A 13 -8.75 7.57 -2.07
CA LEU A 13 -9.92 6.83 -1.59
C LEU A 13 -10.12 5.60 -2.46
N PHE A 14 -10.31 4.45 -1.82
CA PHE A 14 -10.59 3.18 -2.50
C PHE A 14 -11.83 2.51 -1.92
N TYR A 15 -12.78 2.18 -2.80
CA TYR A 15 -14.02 1.51 -2.43
C TYR A 15 -13.93 -0.01 -2.63
N CYS A 16 -14.13 -0.78 -1.55
CA CYS A 16 -14.08 -2.24 -1.54
C CYS A 16 -15.37 -2.84 -0.98
N LYS A 17 -16.25 -3.34 -1.86
CA LYS A 17 -17.63 -3.81 -1.56
C LYS A 17 -17.72 -5.07 -0.66
N TYR A 18 -16.62 -5.61 -0.14
CA TYR A 18 -16.69 -6.78 0.74
C TYR A 18 -17.23 -6.40 2.12
N ASN A 19 -17.95 -7.30 2.78
CA ASN A 19 -18.39 -7.08 4.16
C ASN A 19 -17.20 -7.35 5.10
N SER A 20 -16.74 -6.31 5.81
CA SER A 20 -15.60 -6.38 6.75
C SER A 20 -14.34 -7.04 6.16
N PRO A 21 -13.81 -6.54 5.03
CA PRO A 21 -12.63 -7.11 4.40
C PRO A 21 -11.43 -7.01 5.33
N LYS A 22 -10.58 -8.03 5.32
CA LYS A 22 -9.21 -7.88 5.80
C LYS A 22 -8.43 -7.02 4.82
N ASN A 23 -7.34 -6.42 5.26
CA ASN A 23 -6.48 -5.60 4.39
C ASN A 23 -6.07 -6.33 3.10
N ILE A 24 -5.80 -7.64 3.18
CA ILE A 24 -5.46 -8.45 2.00
C ILE A 24 -6.59 -8.51 0.95
N ASP A 25 -7.86 -8.48 1.38
CA ASP A 25 -9.00 -8.48 0.46
C ASP A 25 -9.11 -7.14 -0.28
N ILE A 26 -8.82 -6.05 0.41
CA ILE A 26 -8.77 -4.69 -0.16
C ILE A 26 -7.69 -4.63 -1.25
N ILE A 27 -6.52 -5.18 -0.97
CA ILE A 27 -5.38 -5.21 -1.92
C ILE A 27 -5.71 -6.05 -3.12
N ASN A 28 -6.16 -7.29 -2.92
CA ASN A 28 -6.49 -8.18 -4.02
C ASN A 28 -7.55 -7.54 -4.93
N LYS A 29 -8.51 -6.82 -4.34
CA LYS A 29 -9.50 -6.05 -5.10
C LYS A 29 -8.87 -4.88 -5.87
N PHE A 30 -7.95 -4.13 -5.25
CA PHE A 30 -7.25 -3.02 -5.88
C PHE A 30 -6.42 -3.48 -7.09
N ILE A 31 -5.62 -4.54 -6.91
CA ILE A 31 -4.79 -5.15 -7.97
C ILE A 31 -5.69 -5.62 -9.12
N LYS A 32 -6.77 -6.35 -8.81
CA LYS A 32 -7.71 -6.83 -9.83
C LYS A 32 -8.36 -5.70 -10.64
N LEU A 33 -8.63 -4.55 -10.03
CA LEU A 33 -9.19 -3.40 -10.74
C LEU A 33 -8.15 -2.65 -11.58
N ASN A 34 -6.87 -2.72 -11.20
CA ASN A 34 -5.74 -2.07 -11.86
C ASN A 34 -4.81 -3.09 -12.53
N TRP A 35 -5.37 -4.19 -13.06
CA TRP A 35 -4.63 -5.35 -13.57
C TRP A 35 -3.72 -5.05 -14.77
N THR A 36 -3.98 -3.95 -15.49
CA THR A 36 -3.12 -3.48 -16.58
C THR A 36 -1.81 -2.89 -16.07
N HIS A 37 -1.76 -2.50 -14.79
CA HIS A 37 -0.60 -1.86 -14.18
C HIS A 37 0.05 -2.73 -13.10
N TYR A 38 -0.75 -3.53 -12.36
CA TYR A 38 -0.25 -4.41 -11.31
C TYR A 38 -0.56 -5.89 -11.58
N THR A 39 0.39 -6.75 -11.24
CA THR A 39 0.27 -8.20 -11.39
C THR A 39 -0.19 -8.88 -10.10
N HIS A 40 0.46 -8.53 -8.98
CA HIS A 40 0.19 -9.08 -7.66
C HIS A 40 0.74 -8.17 -6.57
N ALA A 41 0.46 -8.51 -5.32
CA ALA A 41 0.99 -7.84 -4.16
C ALA A 41 1.37 -8.85 -3.07
N GLU A 42 2.32 -8.48 -2.23
CA GLU A 42 2.68 -9.23 -1.04
C GLU A 42 2.82 -8.33 0.18
N LYS A 43 2.86 -8.95 1.36
CA LYS A 43 3.05 -8.24 2.61
C LYS A 43 4.50 -7.76 2.73
N PHE A 44 4.70 -6.46 2.95
CA PHE A 44 6.03 -5.95 3.27
C PHE A 44 6.46 -6.46 4.65
N ASN A 45 7.73 -6.81 4.78
CA ASN A 45 8.34 -7.22 6.05
C ASN A 45 9.61 -6.40 6.24
N LYS A 46 9.60 -5.49 7.21
CA LYS A 46 10.72 -4.56 7.44
C LYS A 46 12.05 -5.24 7.76
N ASP A 47 12.06 -6.47 8.27
CA ASP A 47 13.29 -7.20 8.60
C ASP A 47 13.98 -7.77 7.35
N LYS A 48 13.30 -7.78 6.19
CA LYS A 48 13.84 -8.27 4.91
C LYS A 48 14.50 -7.17 4.06
N TYR A 49 14.28 -5.91 4.39
CA TYR A 49 14.70 -4.78 3.54
C TYR A 49 15.37 -3.68 4.36
N GLU A 50 16.39 -3.05 3.76
CA GLU A 50 17.11 -1.94 4.37
C GLU A 50 16.57 -0.60 3.84
N ALA A 51 16.37 0.40 4.71
CA ALA A 51 16.07 1.75 4.27
C ALA A 51 17.27 2.34 3.51
N TYR A 52 17.02 3.05 2.40
CA TYR A 52 18.08 3.64 1.58
C TYR A 52 18.69 4.90 2.20
N ASP A 53 17.85 5.78 2.74
CA ASP A 53 18.17 7.14 3.22
C ASP A 53 18.10 7.26 4.75
N GLY A 54 17.95 6.13 5.47
CA GLY A 54 17.80 6.11 6.93
C GLY A 54 16.38 6.37 7.42
N HIS A 55 15.44 6.76 6.54
CA HIS A 55 14.02 6.87 6.89
C HIS A 55 13.37 5.49 6.83
N SER A 56 13.28 4.85 8.00
CA SER A 56 12.77 3.48 8.11
C SER A 56 11.29 3.42 8.46
N ILE A 57 10.62 2.41 7.90
CA ILE A 57 9.26 2.03 8.29
C ILE A 57 9.32 1.41 9.69
N THR A 58 8.71 2.08 10.67
CA THR A 58 8.68 1.62 12.07
C THR A 58 7.57 0.60 12.32
N ASN A 59 6.43 0.75 11.64
CA ASN A 59 5.30 -0.20 11.65
C ASN A 59 4.95 -0.60 10.20
N ASP A 60 5.03 -1.89 9.90
CA ASP A 60 4.74 -2.48 8.60
C ASP A 60 3.38 -3.21 8.53
N GLU A 61 2.53 -3.17 9.56
CA GLU A 61 1.24 -3.87 9.64
C GLU A 61 0.30 -3.59 8.47
N ASP A 62 0.38 -2.39 7.88
CA ASP A 62 -0.45 -1.98 6.74
C ASP A 62 0.34 -1.70 5.46
N VAL A 63 1.62 -2.10 5.42
CA VAL A 63 2.49 -1.90 4.24
C VAL A 63 2.56 -3.16 3.38
N TYR A 64 2.53 -2.97 2.08
CA TYR A 64 2.51 -4.01 1.07
C TYR A 64 3.40 -3.63 -0.11
N ILE A 65 3.93 -4.62 -0.80
CA ILE A 65 4.71 -4.45 -2.03
C ILE A 65 3.79 -4.78 -3.19
N PHE A 66 3.59 -3.83 -4.10
CA PHE A 66 2.82 -4.03 -5.32
C PHE A 66 3.80 -4.22 -6.48
N TYR A 67 3.63 -5.30 -7.22
CA TYR A 67 4.47 -5.61 -8.37
C TYR A 67 3.78 -5.14 -9.64
N THR A 68 4.43 -4.21 -10.34
CA THR A 68 3.92 -3.67 -11.58
C THR A 68 4.12 -4.65 -12.74
N THR A 69 3.45 -4.40 -13.86
CA THR A 69 3.62 -5.19 -15.09
C THR A 69 5.00 -4.98 -15.75
N ASP A 70 5.73 -3.92 -15.39
CA ASP A 70 7.11 -3.66 -15.83
C ASP A 70 8.17 -4.11 -14.81
N ASN A 71 7.84 -5.06 -13.93
CA ASN A 71 8.73 -5.66 -12.93
C ASN A 71 9.32 -4.67 -11.89
N LYS A 72 8.66 -3.53 -11.66
CA LYS A 72 8.97 -2.66 -10.52
C LYS A 72 8.20 -3.12 -9.30
N ALA A 73 8.75 -2.80 -8.13
CA ALA A 73 8.16 -3.12 -6.85
C ALA A 73 7.92 -1.82 -6.09
N GLU A 74 6.65 -1.48 -5.89
CA GLU A 74 6.20 -0.26 -5.24
C GLU A 74 5.76 -0.54 -3.81
N LEU A 75 6.08 0.34 -2.87
CA LEU A 75 5.58 0.25 -1.51
C LEU A 75 4.25 1.00 -1.41
N TRP A 76 3.24 0.31 -0.92
CA TRP A 76 1.88 0.81 -0.74
C TRP A 76 1.44 0.63 0.70
N GLN A 77 0.74 1.64 1.22
CA GLN A 77 0.18 1.63 2.57
C GLN A 77 -1.35 1.71 2.52
N ILE A 78 -1.98 0.88 3.33
CA ILE A 78 -3.42 0.98 3.63
C ILE A 78 -3.59 1.82 4.90
N GLY A 79 -4.47 2.81 4.83
CA GLY A 79 -4.76 3.70 5.94
C GLY A 79 -6.01 3.27 6.71
N SER A 80 -6.41 4.12 7.64
CA SER A 80 -7.62 3.93 8.43
C SER A 80 -8.90 3.96 7.56
N LYS A 81 -9.99 3.46 8.13
CA LYS A 81 -11.34 3.64 7.58
C LYS A 81 -11.63 5.14 7.37
N VAL A 82 -12.35 5.46 6.31
CA VAL A 82 -12.75 6.83 6.00
C VAL A 82 -13.93 7.22 6.89
N THR A 83 -13.91 8.46 7.39
CA THR A 83 -15.01 9.03 8.16
C THR A 83 -15.56 10.25 7.44
N ASP A 84 -16.86 10.52 7.60
CA ASP A 84 -17.48 11.74 7.10
C ASP A 84 -17.27 12.94 8.04
N CYS A 85 -17.87 14.09 7.71
CA CYS A 85 -17.77 15.30 8.52
C CYS A 85 -18.44 15.18 9.90
N GLN A 86 -19.21 14.12 10.15
CA GLN A 86 -19.83 13.80 11.43
C GLN A 86 -19.04 12.72 12.20
N TYR A 87 -17.86 12.34 11.71
CA TYR A 87 -17.02 11.26 12.24
C TYR A 87 -17.66 9.87 12.14
N VAL A 88 -18.64 9.69 11.27
CA VAL A 88 -19.25 8.39 11.00
C VAL A 88 -18.40 7.63 9.99
N ILE A 89 -18.11 6.35 10.28
CA ILE A 89 -17.36 5.49 9.37
C ILE A 89 -18.16 5.29 8.09
N ILE A 90 -17.59 5.69 6.95
CA ILE A 90 -18.15 5.41 5.63
C ILE A 90 -17.88 3.93 5.32
N PRO A 91 -18.91 3.08 5.19
CA PRO A 91 -18.70 1.67 4.92
C PRO A 91 -17.94 1.47 3.62
N ASN A 92 -17.06 0.47 3.61
CA ASN A 92 -16.34 0.01 2.41
C ASN A 92 -15.40 1.03 1.76
N LEU A 93 -15.15 2.18 2.39
CA LEU A 93 -14.25 3.20 1.88
C LEU A 93 -12.96 3.28 2.72
N TYR A 94 -11.82 3.19 2.05
CA TYR A 94 -10.50 3.06 2.67
C TYR A 94 -9.53 4.08 2.09
N HIS A 95 -8.57 4.50 2.91
CA HIS A 95 -7.42 5.26 2.43
C HIS A 95 -6.34 4.30 1.92
N ILE A 96 -5.74 4.60 0.78
CA ILE A 96 -4.59 3.89 0.24
C ILE A 96 -3.60 4.89 -0.36
N ARG A 97 -2.30 4.64 -0.25
CA ARG A 97 -1.28 5.49 -0.90
C ARG A 97 -0.03 4.71 -1.27
N LYS A 98 0.63 5.12 -2.34
CA LYS A 98 2.00 4.72 -2.66
C LYS A 98 2.94 5.50 -1.75
N ILE A 99 3.76 4.82 -0.96
CA ILE A 99 4.69 5.42 0.00
C ILE A 99 6.16 5.36 -0.44
N GLY A 100 6.47 4.59 -1.49
CA GLY A 100 7.85 4.41 -1.92
C GLY A 100 8.02 3.30 -2.94
N GLU A 101 9.24 2.78 -3.04
CA GLU A 101 9.61 1.68 -3.95
C GLU A 101 10.81 0.87 -3.45
N LEU A 102 10.91 -0.38 -3.90
CA LEU A 102 12.10 -1.20 -3.72
C LEU A 102 13.10 -0.91 -4.84
N ILE A 103 14.36 -0.77 -4.46
CA ILE A 103 15.47 -0.52 -5.38
C ILE A 103 16.50 -1.65 -5.25
N SER A 104 17.00 -2.13 -6.40
CA SER A 104 18.16 -3.02 -6.41
C SER A 104 19.40 -2.26 -5.94
N LYS A 105 20.32 -2.93 -5.23
CA LYS A 105 21.64 -2.35 -4.95
C LYS A 105 22.28 -1.99 -6.30
N ILE A 106 22.57 -0.71 -6.50
CA ILE A 106 23.55 -0.26 -7.51
C ILE A 106 24.92 -0.76 -7.05
#